data_AF-A0A937VKJ8-F1
#
_entry.id   AF-A0A937VKJ8-F1
#
_cell.length_a   1.000
_cell.length_b   1.000
_cell.length_c   1.000
_cell.angle_alpha   90.00
_cell.angle_beta   90.00
_cell.angle_gamma   90.00
#
_symmetry.space_group_name_H-M   'P 1'
#
loop_
_entity.id
_entity.type
_entity.pdbx_description
1 polymer ?
#
loop_
_entity_poly.entity_id
_entity_poly.type
_entity_poly.pdbx_seq_one_letter_code
_entity_poly.pdbx_strand_id
1 'polypeptide(L)'
;LPAGERRIHALVDAETRIAADVGSFRAFFEILPHVLRDDELRPRVARLYEGYRDTVLRSLGDVGPERATRLRAHAMLTIAIVDGLAIQRSLDPDHVGIVAATELWERLLSASLAEAGGRGDPPGGAGQGEGA
;
A
#
# COMPACT_ATOMS: atom_id res chain seq x y z
N LEU A 1 -8.25 -2.68 16.29
CA LEU A 1 -7.62 -1.84 15.24
C LEU A 1 -8.49 -0.59 15.03
N PRO A 2 -7.90 0.59 14.79
CA PRO A 2 -8.66 1.85 14.69
C PRO A 2 -9.57 1.92 13.45
N ALA A 3 -10.50 2.88 13.37
CA ALA A 3 -11.43 3.03 12.23
C ALA A 3 -10.71 3.40 10.92
N GLY A 4 -11.35 3.20 9.76
CA GLY A 4 -10.74 3.19 8.41
C GLY A 4 -9.69 4.28 8.13
N GLU A 5 -10.00 5.56 8.35
CA GLU A 5 -9.05 6.67 8.13
C GLU A 5 -7.84 6.61 9.06
N ARG A 6 -8.04 6.28 10.33
CA ARG A 6 -6.95 6.12 11.30
C ARG A 6 -6.03 4.93 10.96
N ARG A 7 -6.54 3.91 10.26
CA ARG A 7 -5.72 2.79 9.74
C ARG A 7 -4.87 3.23 8.57
N ILE A 8 -5.45 4.00 7.65
CA ILE A 8 -4.74 4.55 6.48
C ILE A 8 -3.61 5.46 6.95
N HIS A 9 -3.90 6.39 7.86
CA HIS A 9 -2.90 7.28 8.43
C HIS A 9 -1.76 6.52 9.11
N ALA A 10 -2.08 5.53 9.96
CA ALA A 10 -1.07 4.72 10.64
C ALA A 10 -0.20 3.90 9.68
N LEU A 11 -0.77 3.40 8.56
CA LEU A 11 -0.01 2.75 7.50
C LEU A 11 0.95 3.77 6.86
N VAL A 12 0.44 4.92 6.41
CA VAL A 12 1.26 5.92 5.74
C VAL A 12 2.40 6.41 6.64
N ASP A 13 2.14 6.67 7.92
CA ASP A 13 3.16 7.06 8.89
C ASP A 13 4.25 5.99 9.08
N ALA A 14 3.88 4.71 9.08
CA ALA A 14 4.85 3.62 9.16
C ALA A 14 5.72 3.57 7.89
N GLU A 15 5.10 3.63 6.73
CA GLU A 15 5.76 3.57 5.43
C GLU A 15 6.65 4.80 5.16
N THR A 16 6.25 5.96 5.67
CA THR A 16 7.05 7.20 5.62
C THR A 16 8.36 7.05 6.39
N ARG A 17 8.31 6.45 7.58
CA ARG A 17 9.51 6.18 8.38
C ARG A 17 10.42 5.15 7.72
N ILE A 18 9.84 4.13 7.09
CA ILE A 18 10.59 3.13 6.32
C ILE A 18 11.30 3.81 5.14
N ALA A 19 10.59 4.58 4.31
CA ALA A 19 11.17 5.28 3.17
C ALA A 19 12.27 6.29 3.56
N ALA A 20 12.21 6.83 4.78
CA ALA A 20 13.22 7.75 5.31
C ALA A 20 14.47 7.03 5.88
N ASP A 21 14.42 5.72 6.12
CA ASP A 21 15.55 4.92 6.59
C ASP A 21 16.49 4.53 5.43
N VAL A 22 17.29 5.50 5.01
CA VAL A 22 18.28 5.37 3.93
C VAL A 22 19.28 4.23 4.18
N GLY A 23 19.63 3.95 5.44
CA GLY A 23 20.61 2.93 5.79
C GLY A 23 20.14 1.52 5.45
N SER A 24 18.90 1.19 5.82
CA SER A 24 18.29 -0.10 5.54
C SER A 24 18.06 -0.34 4.04
N PHE A 25 17.67 0.71 3.30
CA PHE A 25 17.40 0.61 1.86
C PHE A 25 18.66 0.46 1.01
N ARG A 26 19.77 1.08 1.41
CA ARG A 26 21.02 0.99 0.67
C ARG A 26 21.49 -0.46 0.50
N ALA A 27 21.48 -1.25 1.58
CA ALA A 27 21.87 -2.66 1.53
C ALA A 27 20.95 -3.48 0.60
N PHE A 28 19.65 -3.17 0.60
CA PHE A 28 18.68 -3.82 -0.29
C PHE A 28 18.93 -3.47 -1.77
N PHE A 29 19.22 -2.21 -2.08
CA PHE A 29 19.49 -1.79 -3.47
C PHE A 29 20.84 -2.25 -4.00
N GLU A 30 21.83 -2.46 -3.14
CA GLU A 30 23.11 -3.05 -3.52
C GLU A 30 22.95 -4.50 -4.00
N ILE A 31 22.06 -5.29 -3.39
CA ILE A 31 21.85 -6.70 -3.75
C ILE A 31 20.82 -6.90 -4.88
N LEU A 32 19.89 -5.96 -5.08
CA LEU A 32 18.77 -6.12 -6.01
C LEU A 32 19.19 -6.43 -7.47
N PRO A 33 20.21 -5.78 -8.08
CA PRO A 33 20.66 -6.11 -9.43
C PRO A 33 21.18 -7.56 -9.55
N HIS A 34 21.76 -8.10 -8.49
CA HIS A 34 22.23 -9.49 -8.46
C HIS A 34 21.04 -10.44 -8.38
N VAL A 35 20.08 -10.18 -7.49
CA VAL A 35 18.84 -10.95 -7.38
C VAL A 35 18.12 -11.03 -8.73
N LEU A 36 18.01 -9.92 -9.47
CA LEU A 36 17.30 -9.89 -10.75
C LEU A 36 17.93 -10.80 -11.83
N ARG A 37 19.21 -11.16 -11.68
CA ARG A 37 19.95 -12.02 -12.61
C ARG A 37 20.10 -13.46 -12.10
N ASP A 38 19.65 -13.74 -10.88
CA ASP A 38 19.85 -15.02 -10.20
C ASP A 38 18.51 -15.76 -10.05
N ASP A 39 18.39 -16.88 -10.75
CA ASP A 39 17.16 -17.68 -10.80
C ASP A 39 16.78 -18.31 -9.46
N GLU A 40 17.74 -18.52 -8.54
CA GLU A 40 17.49 -19.07 -7.21
C GLU A 40 17.10 -17.98 -6.20
N LEU A 41 17.62 -16.75 -6.37
CA LEU A 41 17.31 -15.62 -5.50
C LEU A 41 15.97 -14.95 -5.85
N ARG A 42 15.59 -14.89 -7.13
CA ARG A 42 14.31 -14.28 -7.56
C ARG A 42 13.09 -14.81 -6.77
N PRO A 43 12.89 -16.14 -6.59
CA PRO A 43 11.75 -16.66 -5.82
C PRO A 43 11.81 -16.28 -4.33
N ARG A 44 13.02 -16.09 -3.76
CA ARG A 44 13.17 -15.72 -2.35
C ARG A 44 12.72 -14.28 -2.13
N VAL A 45 13.13 -13.36 -2.99
CA VAL A 45 12.71 -11.96 -2.93
C VAL A 45 11.22 -11.82 -3.32
N ALA A 46 10.71 -12.64 -4.24
CA ALA A 46 9.28 -12.69 -4.52
C ALA A 46 8.45 -13.04 -3.27
N ARG A 47 8.91 -14.00 -2.45
CA ARG A 47 8.29 -14.33 -1.15
C ARG A 47 8.42 -13.22 -0.11
N LEU A 48 9.54 -12.50 -0.09
CA LEU A 48 9.70 -11.33 0.76
C LEU A 48 8.64 -10.28 0.43
N TYR A 49 8.49 -9.93 -0.85
CA TYR A 49 7.46 -9.00 -1.28
C TYR A 49 6.04 -9.52 -1.02
N GLU A 50 5.81 -10.84 -1.07
CA GLU A 50 4.53 -11.42 -0.69
C GLU A 50 4.20 -11.17 0.78
N GLY A 51 5.14 -11.46 1.68
CA GLY A 51 4.95 -11.20 3.11
C GLY A 51 4.75 -9.72 3.43
N TYR A 52 5.39 -8.83 2.68
CA TYR A 52 5.16 -7.39 2.81
C TYR A 52 3.75 -7.01 2.34
N ARG A 53 3.31 -7.50 1.18
CA ARG A 53 1.93 -7.26 0.70
C ARG A 53 0.90 -7.70 1.73
N ASP A 54 1.08 -8.89 2.32
CA ASP A 54 0.18 -9.40 3.35
C ASP A 54 0.17 -8.50 4.60
N THR A 55 1.32 -7.90 4.95
CA THR A 55 1.42 -6.96 6.07
C THR A 55 0.65 -5.66 5.80
N VAL A 56 0.77 -5.11 4.59
CA VAL A 56 -0.01 -3.93 4.18
C VAL A 56 -1.51 -4.25 4.18
N LEU A 57 -1.90 -5.41 3.63
CA LEU A 57 -3.29 -5.87 3.62
C LEU A 57 -3.88 -5.97 5.03
N ARG A 58 -3.17 -6.63 5.96
CA ARG A 58 -3.61 -6.74 7.37
C ARG A 58 -3.78 -5.38 8.05
N SER A 59 -2.98 -4.38 7.66
CA SER A 59 -3.04 -3.02 8.22
C SER A 59 -4.29 -2.26 7.76
N LEU A 60 -4.77 -2.54 6.55
CA LEU A 60 -6.02 -1.98 6.02
C LEU A 60 -7.26 -2.71 6.59
N GLY A 61 -7.08 -3.94 7.09
CA GLY A 61 -8.07 -4.75 7.79
C GLY A 61 -8.88 -5.69 6.89
N ASP A 62 -9.78 -6.45 7.51
CA ASP A 62 -10.52 -7.51 6.81
C ASP A 62 -11.57 -6.94 5.86
N VAL A 63 -11.58 -7.42 4.62
CA VAL A 63 -12.48 -6.96 3.56
C VAL A 63 -12.92 -8.15 2.71
N GLY A 64 -14.16 -8.12 2.22
CA GLY A 64 -14.68 -9.16 1.34
C GLY A 64 -13.84 -9.39 0.08
N PRO A 65 -14.04 -10.53 -0.61
CA PRO A 65 -13.17 -11.01 -1.69
C PRO A 65 -12.97 -10.03 -2.85
N GLU A 66 -13.99 -9.25 -3.23
CA GLU A 66 -13.86 -8.22 -4.28
C GLU A 66 -12.93 -7.06 -3.89
N ARG A 67 -12.95 -6.67 -2.62
CA ARG A 67 -12.04 -5.65 -2.08
C ARG A 67 -10.63 -6.20 -1.91
N ALA A 68 -10.47 -7.51 -1.66
CA ALA A 68 -9.16 -8.14 -1.47
C ALA A 68 -8.23 -7.98 -2.69
N THR A 69 -8.73 -8.20 -3.91
CA THR A 69 -7.94 -8.00 -5.15
C THR A 69 -7.47 -6.56 -5.30
N ARG A 70 -8.35 -5.59 -5.00
CA ARG A 70 -8.01 -4.15 -5.07
C ARG A 70 -7.03 -3.74 -3.98
N LEU A 71 -7.22 -4.23 -2.76
CA LEU A 71 -6.28 -3.99 -1.67
C LEU A 71 -4.91 -4.60 -1.98
N ARG A 72 -4.86 -5.73 -2.69
CA ARG A 72 -3.59 -6.35 -3.10
C ARG A 72 -2.85 -5.49 -4.12
N ALA A 73 -3.56 -4.85 -5.05
CA ALA A 73 -2.98 -3.85 -5.94
C ALA A 73 -2.46 -2.63 -5.15
N HIS A 74 -3.19 -2.17 -4.13
CA HIS A 74 -2.71 -1.11 -3.24
C HIS A 74 -1.46 -1.52 -2.45
N ALA A 75 -1.38 -2.76 -2.00
CA ALA A 75 -0.20 -3.28 -1.33
C ALA A 75 1.02 -3.31 -2.26
N MET A 76 0.85 -3.67 -3.53
CA MET A 76 1.92 -3.57 -4.54
C MET A 76 2.37 -2.12 -4.76
N LEU A 77 1.43 -1.18 -4.86
CA LEU A 77 1.75 0.25 -5.04
C LEU A 77 2.44 0.84 -3.82
N THR A 78 2.06 0.41 -2.62
CA THR A 78 2.69 0.84 -1.36
C THR A 78 4.19 0.54 -1.39
N ILE A 79 4.54 -0.71 -1.72
CA ILE A 79 5.94 -1.14 -1.86
C ILE A 79 6.67 -0.30 -2.91
N ALA A 80 6.09 -0.14 -4.10
CA ALA A 80 6.73 0.60 -5.19
C ALA A 80 6.96 2.09 -4.84
N ILE A 81 6.02 2.72 -4.14
CA ILE A 81 6.14 4.10 -3.67
C ILE A 81 7.26 4.20 -2.65
N VAL A 82 7.28 3.31 -1.64
CA VAL A 82 8.29 3.32 -0.57
C VAL A 82 9.69 3.08 -1.13
N ASP A 83 9.86 2.07 -1.98
CA ASP A 83 11.14 1.78 -2.65
C ASP A 83 11.59 2.97 -3.51
N GLY A 84 10.69 3.54 -4.31
CA GLY A 84 11.00 4.67 -5.19
C GLY A 84 11.35 5.95 -4.42
N LEU A 85 10.69 6.20 -3.29
CA LEU A 85 10.97 7.32 -2.41
C LEU A 85 12.30 7.14 -1.69
N ALA A 86 12.61 5.91 -1.23
CA ALA A 86 13.89 5.60 -0.62
C ALA A 86 15.06 5.78 -1.60
N ILE A 87 14.90 5.38 -2.88
CA ILE A 87 15.89 5.64 -3.94
C ILE A 87 16.12 7.14 -4.11
N GLN A 88 15.03 7.91 -4.28
CA GLN A 88 15.13 9.35 -4.49
C GLN A 88 15.81 10.04 -3.30
N ARG A 89 15.40 9.72 -2.07
CA ARG A 89 16.02 10.27 -0.85
C ARG A 89 17.49 9.90 -0.71
N SER A 90 17.88 8.70 -1.13
CA SER A 90 19.27 8.26 -1.12
C SER A 90 20.13 9.02 -2.11
N LEU A 91 19.56 9.42 -3.25
CA LEU A 91 20.25 10.18 -4.30
C LEU A 91 20.32 11.69 -3.98
N ASP A 92 19.28 12.24 -3.37
CA ASP A 92 19.16 13.66 -3.03
C ASP A 92 18.58 13.84 -1.62
N PRO A 93 19.42 13.67 -0.59
CA PRO A 93 19.00 13.70 0.81
C PRO A 93 18.66 15.11 1.31
N ASP A 94 18.88 16.16 0.53
CA ASP A 94 18.62 17.53 1.01
C ASP A 94 17.35 18.11 0.40
N HIS A 95 16.93 17.67 -0.79
CA HIS A 95 15.79 18.28 -1.50
C HIS A 95 14.59 17.34 -1.69
N VAL A 96 14.75 16.01 -1.51
CA VAL A 96 13.61 15.08 -1.62
C VAL A 96 12.75 15.11 -0.35
N GLY A 97 11.55 15.68 -0.49
CA GLY A 97 10.55 15.79 0.57
C GLY A 97 9.65 14.55 0.70
N ILE A 98 10.12 13.55 1.45
CA ILE A 98 9.40 12.28 1.68
C ILE A 98 8.03 12.50 2.35
N VAL A 99 7.95 13.44 3.29
CA VAL A 99 6.70 13.77 4.01
C VAL A 99 5.65 14.30 3.03
N ALA A 100 5.98 15.29 2.20
CA ALA A 100 5.04 15.86 1.24
C ALA A 100 4.54 14.81 0.22
N ALA A 101 5.43 13.90 -0.22
CA ALA A 101 5.06 12.83 -1.13
C ALA A 101 4.12 11.80 -0.50
N THR A 102 4.37 11.42 0.75
CA THR A 102 3.56 10.44 1.50
C THR A 102 2.21 11.02 1.93
N GLU A 103 2.13 12.30 2.26
CA GLU A 103 0.85 13.02 2.47
C GLU A 103 -0.03 13.03 1.21
N LEU A 104 0.58 13.23 0.03
CA LEU A 104 -0.16 13.14 -1.24
C LEU A 104 -0.68 11.71 -1.47
N TRP A 105 0.18 10.72 -1.22
CA TRP A 105 -0.20 9.32 -1.34
C TRP A 105 -1.35 8.95 -0.38
N GLU A 106 -1.35 9.43 0.87
CA GLU A 106 -2.43 9.22 1.83
C GLU A 106 -3.78 9.69 1.30
N ARG A 107 -3.82 10.88 0.67
CA ARG A 107 -5.04 11.42 0.06
C ARG A 107 -5.53 10.55 -1.10
N LEU A 108 -4.62 10.11 -1.97
CA LEU A 108 -4.95 9.24 -3.11
C LEU A 108 -5.47 7.87 -2.66
N LEU A 109 -4.83 7.28 -1.65
CA LEU A 109 -5.26 6.00 -1.07
C LEU A 109 -6.64 6.13 -0.42
N SER A 110 -6.87 7.19 0.34
CA SER A 110 -8.16 7.48 0.98
C SER A 110 -9.28 7.62 -0.05
N ALA A 111 -9.06 8.40 -1.11
CA ALA A 111 -10.04 8.58 -2.20
C ALA A 111 -10.37 7.25 -2.90
N SER A 112 -9.35 6.46 -3.25
CA SER A 112 -9.53 5.16 -3.92
C SER A 112 -10.34 4.18 -3.06
N LEU A 113 -10.09 4.15 -1.74
CA LEU A 113 -10.79 3.27 -0.81
C LEU A 113 -12.22 3.72 -0.52
N ALA A 114 -12.49 5.03 -0.56
CA ALA A 114 -13.84 5.60 -0.44
C ALA A 114 -14.70 5.25 -1.66
N GLU A 115 -14.18 5.38 -2.88
CA GLU A 115 -14.87 4.94 -4.11
C GLU A 115 -15.20 3.45 -4.09
N ALA A 116 -14.31 2.63 -3.53
CA ALA A 116 -14.52 1.20 -3.34
C ALA A 116 -15.54 0.86 -2.24
N GLY A 117 -15.91 1.82 -1.38
CA GLY A 117 -16.99 1.69 -0.40
C GLY A 117 -18.34 2.14 -0.94
N GLY A 118 -18.36 3.16 -1.81
CA GLY A 118 -19.59 3.74 -2.37
C GLY A 118 -20.22 2.95 -3.52
N ARG A 119 -19.48 2.06 -4.21
CA ARG A 119 -20.03 1.23 -5.31
C ARG A 119 -20.65 -0.10 -4.84
N GLY A 120 -20.80 -0.32 -3.53
CA GLY A 120 -21.15 -1.62 -2.94
C GLY A 120 -22.61 -1.82 -2.52
N ASP A 121 -23.51 -0.85 -2.72
CA ASP A 121 -24.91 -1.01 -2.31
C ASP A 121 -25.86 -0.41 -3.37
N PRO A 122 -26.55 -1.23 -4.20
CA PRO A 122 -27.77 -0.74 -4.82
C PRO A 122 -28.79 -0.51 -3.70
N PRO A 123 -29.57 0.60 -3.70
CA PRO A 123 -30.59 0.79 -2.69
C PRO A 123 -31.53 -0.42 -2.73
N GLY A 124 -31.56 -1.16 -1.61
CA GLY A 124 -32.52 -2.22 -1.40
C GLY A 124 -33.93 -1.66 -1.59
N GLY A 125 -34.53 -1.99 -2.73
CA GLY A 125 -35.93 -1.71 -3.01
C GLY A 125 -36.80 -2.61 -2.13
N ALA A 126 -36.95 -2.25 -0.87
CA ALA A 126 -38.01 -2.77 -0.03
C ALA A 126 -39.34 -2.11 -0.45
N GLY A 127 -40.27 -2.93 -0.92
CA GLY A 127 -41.70 -2.81 -0.65
C GLY A 127 -42.49 -1.67 -1.31
N GLN A 128 -43.18 -2.01 -2.39
CA GLN A 128 -44.61 -1.70 -2.54
C GLN A 128 -45.23 -3.06 -2.90
N GLY A 129 -46.07 -3.71 -2.10
CA GLY A 129 -47.28 -3.19 -1.47
C GLY A 129 -48.45 -3.93 -2.13
N GLU A 130 -49.19 -4.71 -1.35
CA GLU A 130 -50.40 -5.45 -1.73
C GLU A 130 -51.44 -4.59 -2.48
N GLY A 131 -52.25 -5.24 -3.31
CA GLY A 131 -53.67 -4.89 -3.46
C GLY A 131 -54.16 -4.68 -4.89
N ALA A 132 -54.68 -5.74 -5.51
CA ALA A 132 -56.00 -5.84 -6.17
C ALA A 132 -56.10 -7.14 -6.97
#